data_AF-A0AAJ0F388-F1
#
_entry.id   AF-A0AAJ0F388-F1
#
_cell.length_a   1.000
_cell.length_b   1.000
_cell.length_c   1.000
_cell.angle_alpha   90.00
_cell.angle_beta   90.00
_cell.angle_gamma   90.00
#
_symmetry.space_group_name_H-M   'P 1'
#
loop_
_entity.id
_entity.type
_entity.pdbx_description
1 polymer ?
#
loop_
_entity_poly.entity_id
_entity_poly.type
_entity_poly.pdbx_seq_one_letter_code
_entity_poly.pdbx_strand_id
1 'polypeptide(L)'
;MAPDPSEGKMSPPTPDIESERLTQEELDEKPWKYIGYKDFAKFMSSDDDFFAIRRFDRLHTRVLLYHQARISSMEEQLDTLDQQLSARNAEDVDNGSVREDVSERKDLIFGQISNALVEYDRLLCEHLRLKTSPEAPKATVGHITRWLSNRNHPIDSKETEFLGCSDLISASPSQKAPLRRWVEQAIIIPSARFLNKSSKRRSQDLAGRIHTTTLVDDAPLNVLASTTIFVAAMVMLIAPLWILAKVGSLDGKLGIITAFLMLFLGILNWGTVSRPFEILAATAGYSAVLVVFLQLNTPPTP
;
A
#
# COMPACT_ATOMS: atom_id res chain seq x y z
N MET A 1 -8.18 68.74 13.07
CA MET A 1 -8.46 68.24 11.71
C MET A 1 -7.20 67.52 11.27
N ALA A 2 -7.19 66.20 11.40
CA ALA A 2 -6.01 65.36 11.16
C ALA A 2 -5.82 65.09 9.66
N PRO A 3 -4.59 65.04 9.14
CA PRO A 3 -4.34 64.47 7.81
C PRO A 3 -4.20 62.94 7.90
N ASP A 4 -4.85 62.28 6.97
CA ASP A 4 -4.87 60.83 6.73
C ASP A 4 -3.52 60.34 6.17
N PRO A 5 -2.85 59.32 6.75
CA PRO A 5 -1.65 58.73 6.20
C PRO A 5 -2.01 57.48 5.38
N SER A 6 -2.68 57.66 4.24
CA SER A 6 -2.79 56.64 3.21
C SER A 6 -1.69 56.83 2.15
N GLU A 7 -0.43 56.83 2.59
CA GLU A 7 0.72 56.75 1.69
C GLU A 7 0.82 55.35 1.07
N GLY A 8 0.76 55.31 -0.25
CA GLY A 8 0.82 54.12 -1.06
C GLY A 8 2.11 53.32 -0.82
N LYS A 9 1.94 52.10 -0.30
CA LYS A 9 2.94 51.04 -0.47
C LYS A 9 2.90 50.63 -1.95
N MET A 10 3.83 51.18 -2.72
CA MET A 10 4.15 50.70 -4.05
C MET A 10 4.69 49.27 -3.91
N SER A 11 3.86 48.28 -4.24
CA SER A 11 4.29 46.88 -4.33
C SER A 11 5.52 46.80 -5.24
N PRO A 12 6.56 46.03 -4.87
CA PRO A 12 7.72 45.86 -5.74
C PRO A 12 7.27 45.28 -7.09
N PRO A 13 7.90 45.67 -8.21
CA PRO A 13 7.53 45.13 -9.51
C PRO A 13 7.76 43.63 -9.47
N THR A 14 6.69 42.86 -9.60
CA THR A 14 6.77 41.43 -9.90
C THR A 14 7.56 41.33 -11.20
N PRO A 15 8.74 40.69 -11.22
CA PRO A 15 9.40 40.49 -12.50
C PRO A 15 8.47 39.61 -13.33
N ASP A 16 8.05 40.11 -14.49
CA ASP A 16 7.43 39.32 -15.54
C ASP A 16 8.47 38.30 -15.98
N ILE A 17 8.55 37.19 -15.26
CA ILE A 17 9.28 36.01 -15.68
C ILE A 17 8.42 35.40 -16.77
N GLU A 18 8.52 35.95 -17.98
CA GLU A 18 8.26 35.18 -19.19
C GLU A 18 9.12 33.92 -19.09
N SER A 19 8.45 32.83 -18.74
CA SER A 19 9.08 31.53 -18.55
C SER A 19 9.50 31.02 -19.93
N GLU A 20 10.67 31.46 -20.39
CA GLU A 20 11.38 30.81 -21.49
C GLU A 20 11.37 29.31 -21.21
N ARG A 21 10.77 28.56 -22.14
CA ARG A 21 10.60 27.11 -21.99
C ARG A 21 11.99 26.50 -21.97
N LEU A 22 12.38 25.96 -20.82
CA LEU A 22 13.63 25.22 -20.64
C LEU A 22 13.76 24.14 -21.72
N THR A 23 14.93 24.09 -22.35
CA THR A 23 15.27 23.05 -23.33
C THR A 23 15.65 21.75 -22.64
N GLN A 24 15.58 20.62 -23.36
CA GLN A 24 15.96 19.31 -22.79
C GLN A 24 17.45 19.26 -22.39
N GLU A 25 18.31 19.91 -23.17
CA GLU A 25 19.75 19.97 -22.91
C GLU A 25 20.06 20.69 -21.59
N GLU A 26 19.37 21.80 -21.29
CA GLU A 26 19.52 22.52 -20.02
C GLU A 26 19.03 21.71 -18.81
N LEU A 27 18.00 20.88 -18.99
CA LEU A 27 17.50 19.97 -17.96
C LEU A 27 18.51 18.85 -17.67
N ASP A 28 19.13 18.31 -18.69
CA ASP A 28 20.09 17.21 -18.56
C ASP A 28 21.44 17.67 -18.01
N GLU A 29 21.83 18.94 -18.25
CA GLU A 29 23.04 19.57 -17.68
C GLU A 29 22.91 19.82 -16.18
N LYS A 30 21.74 20.30 -15.72
CA LYS A 30 21.50 20.66 -14.30
C LYS A 30 20.20 20.05 -13.77
N PRO A 31 20.09 18.71 -13.73
CA PRO A 31 18.87 18.03 -13.32
C PRO A 31 18.51 18.32 -11.86
N TRP A 32 19.51 18.48 -11.00
CA TRP A 32 19.34 18.86 -9.59
C TRP A 32 18.71 20.26 -9.40
N LYS A 33 18.88 21.18 -10.35
CA LYS A 33 18.37 22.55 -10.26
C LYS A 33 16.93 22.65 -10.74
N TYR A 34 16.60 22.00 -11.85
CA TYR A 34 15.32 22.18 -12.52
C TYR A 34 14.30 21.09 -12.19
N ILE A 35 14.76 19.88 -11.85
CA ILE A 35 13.91 18.73 -11.50
C ILE A 35 13.92 18.57 -9.98
N GLY A 36 15.09 18.16 -9.45
CA GLY A 36 15.36 17.98 -8.02
C GLY A 36 14.23 17.30 -7.23
N TYR A 37 14.11 17.65 -5.95
CA TYR A 37 13.08 17.11 -5.06
C TYR A 37 11.66 17.52 -5.43
N LYS A 38 11.49 18.67 -6.06
CA LYS A 38 10.16 19.18 -6.45
C LYS A 38 9.46 18.20 -7.38
N ASP A 39 10.14 17.77 -8.43
CA ASP A 39 9.57 16.81 -9.37
C ASP A 39 9.64 15.36 -8.85
N PHE A 40 10.63 15.03 -8.02
CA PHE A 40 10.69 13.72 -7.37
C PHE A 40 9.52 13.49 -6.41
N ALA A 41 9.22 14.44 -5.53
CA ALA A 41 8.08 14.39 -4.63
C ALA A 41 6.76 14.35 -5.41
N LYS A 42 6.64 15.16 -6.47
CA LYS A 42 5.48 15.14 -7.37
C LYS A 42 5.29 13.78 -8.04
N PHE A 43 6.38 13.11 -8.43
CA PHE A 43 6.33 11.76 -8.98
C PHE A 43 5.92 10.74 -7.91
N MET A 44 6.55 10.73 -6.75
CA MET A 44 6.22 9.79 -5.67
C MET A 44 4.78 9.95 -5.16
N SER A 45 4.22 11.16 -5.18
CA SER A 45 2.85 11.43 -4.76
C SER A 45 1.81 11.21 -5.86
N SER A 46 2.24 10.84 -7.08
CA SER A 46 1.34 10.75 -8.23
C SER A 46 0.52 9.47 -8.28
N ASP A 47 1.07 8.36 -7.79
CA ASP A 47 0.41 7.05 -7.71
C ASP A 47 1.00 6.24 -6.56
N ASP A 48 0.19 5.38 -5.95
CA ASP A 48 0.61 4.44 -4.91
C ASP A 48 1.68 3.46 -5.45
N ASP A 49 1.61 3.06 -6.72
CA ASP A 49 2.58 2.19 -7.39
C ASP A 49 3.96 2.88 -7.58
N PHE A 50 4.07 4.19 -7.30
CA PHE A 50 5.32 4.98 -7.31
C PHE A 50 5.78 5.45 -5.92
N PHE A 51 5.04 5.13 -4.87
CA PHE A 51 5.37 5.53 -3.51
C PHE A 51 6.09 4.40 -2.76
N ALA A 52 7.32 4.67 -2.32
CA ALA A 52 8.04 3.82 -1.38
C ALA A 52 8.89 4.67 -0.42
N ILE A 53 8.83 4.35 0.87
CA ILE A 53 9.65 5.01 1.91
C ILE A 53 10.12 3.97 2.94
N ARG A 54 11.17 4.28 3.69
CA ARG A 54 11.66 3.40 4.76
C ARG A 54 10.75 3.44 5.97
N ARG A 55 10.54 2.26 6.55
CA ARG A 55 9.86 2.04 7.84
C ARG A 55 10.79 2.21 9.03
N PHE A 56 12.11 2.11 8.84
CA PHE A 56 13.13 2.27 9.88
C PHE A 56 12.97 1.30 11.07
N ASP A 57 12.67 0.03 10.80
CA ASP A 57 12.35 -0.99 11.83
C ASP A 57 13.37 -1.06 12.97
N ARG A 58 14.65 -1.13 12.59
CA ARG A 58 15.76 -1.23 13.54
C ARG A 58 15.85 0.00 14.44
N LEU A 59 15.60 1.18 13.89
CA LEU A 59 15.69 2.42 14.64
C LEU A 59 14.51 2.58 15.59
N HIS A 60 13.28 2.33 15.12
CA HIS A 60 12.09 2.31 15.99
C HIS A 60 12.24 1.30 17.12
N THR A 61 12.69 0.07 16.83
CA THR A 61 12.92 -0.96 17.86
C THR A 61 13.93 -0.48 18.90
N ARG A 62 15.02 0.17 18.47
CA ARG A 62 16.04 0.68 19.40
C ARG A 62 15.48 1.79 20.30
N VAL A 63 14.66 2.69 19.76
CA VAL A 63 13.98 3.72 20.54
C VAL A 63 13.04 3.07 21.56
N LEU A 64 12.21 2.11 21.15
CA LEU A 64 11.31 1.39 22.05
C LEU A 64 12.06 0.70 23.21
N LEU A 65 13.17 0.02 22.92
CA LEU A 65 13.99 -0.62 23.95
C LEU A 65 14.57 0.39 24.95
N TYR A 66 14.92 1.60 24.48
CA TYR A 66 15.40 2.66 25.37
C TYR A 66 14.29 3.17 26.31
N HIS A 67 13.08 3.38 25.79
CA HIS A 67 11.92 3.73 26.61
C HIS A 67 11.57 2.62 27.61
N GLN A 68 11.63 1.35 27.18
CA GLN A 68 11.39 0.20 28.04
C GLN A 68 12.39 0.17 29.21
N ALA A 69 13.69 0.32 28.94
CA ALA A 69 14.71 0.35 29.99
C ALA A 69 14.50 1.51 30.97
N ARG A 70 14.11 2.69 30.46
CA ARG A 70 13.79 3.85 31.31
C ARG A 70 12.59 3.58 32.22
N ILE A 71 11.53 2.98 31.70
CA ILE A 71 10.34 2.59 32.49
C ILE A 71 10.71 1.56 33.54
N SER A 72 11.46 0.51 33.17
CA SER A 72 11.92 -0.50 34.13
C SER A 72 12.77 0.08 35.26
N SER A 73 13.59 1.10 35.00
CA SER A 73 14.34 1.78 36.06
C SER A 73 13.44 2.56 37.02
N MET A 74 12.36 3.17 36.53
CA MET A 74 11.39 3.86 37.39
C MET A 74 10.49 2.88 38.15
N GLU A 75 10.18 1.73 37.55
CA GLU A 75 9.50 0.60 38.20
C GLU A 75 10.33 0.08 39.37
N GLU A 76 11.64 -0.14 39.18
CA GLU A 76 12.55 -0.55 40.25
C GLU A 76 12.66 0.50 41.37
N GLN A 77 12.65 1.80 41.02
CA GLN A 77 12.61 2.88 42.02
C GLN A 77 11.31 2.87 42.82
N LEU A 78 10.17 2.64 42.15
CA LEU A 78 8.88 2.54 42.81
C LEU A 78 8.82 1.33 43.74
N ASP A 79 9.27 0.16 43.29
CA ASP A 79 9.37 -1.05 44.11
C ASP A 79 10.27 -0.85 45.33
N THR A 80 11.39 -0.15 45.15
CA THR A 80 12.30 0.19 46.25
C THR A 80 11.63 1.10 47.28
N LEU A 81 10.89 2.10 46.82
CA LEU A 81 10.15 3.02 47.68
C LEU A 81 9.03 2.28 48.44
N ASP A 82 8.29 1.41 47.77
CA ASP A 82 7.25 0.58 48.40
C ASP A 82 7.84 -0.36 49.46
N GLN A 83 9.02 -0.94 49.22
CA GLN A 83 9.76 -1.73 50.21
C GLN A 83 10.19 -0.88 51.41
N GLN A 84 10.64 0.36 51.19
CA GLN A 84 11.05 1.27 52.27
C GLN A 84 9.85 1.68 53.14
N LEU A 85 8.71 2.02 52.53
CA LEU A 85 7.50 2.44 53.25
C LEU A 85 6.79 1.29 53.99
N SER A 86 7.00 0.04 53.57
CA SER A 86 6.44 -1.14 54.23
C SER A 86 7.40 -1.79 55.24
N ALA A 87 8.61 -1.24 55.42
CA ALA A 87 9.58 -1.76 56.35
C ALA A 87 9.13 -1.60 57.81
N ARG A 88 9.45 -2.58 58.67
CA ARG A 88 9.04 -2.58 60.09
C ARG A 88 9.54 -1.39 60.91
N ASN A 89 10.61 -0.74 60.45
CA ASN A 89 11.25 0.40 61.07
C ASN A 89 10.90 1.74 60.37
N ALA A 90 10.04 1.73 59.36
CA ALA A 90 9.56 2.93 58.69
C ALA A 90 8.47 3.63 59.51
N GLU A 91 8.16 4.87 59.13
CA GLU A 91 7.05 5.62 59.69
C GLU A 91 5.71 4.97 59.31
N ASP A 92 4.71 5.06 60.19
CA ASP A 92 3.40 4.43 59.99
C ASP A 92 2.59 5.25 58.97
N VAL A 93 2.71 4.88 57.70
CA VAL A 93 2.04 5.51 56.56
C VAL A 93 0.93 4.59 56.02
N ASP A 94 -0.24 5.16 55.74
CA ASP A 94 -1.35 4.43 55.12
C ASP A 94 -1.08 4.13 53.64
N ASN A 95 -0.46 2.98 53.37
CA ASN A 95 -0.24 2.46 52.01
C ASN A 95 -1.53 1.98 51.32
N GLY A 96 -2.69 2.01 51.98
CA GLY A 96 -3.99 1.61 51.42
C GLY A 96 -4.77 2.76 50.77
N SER A 97 -4.35 4.02 50.98
CA SER A 97 -5.06 5.21 50.51
C SER A 97 -4.21 6.03 49.54
N VAL A 98 -4.58 6.02 48.25
CA VAL A 98 -3.95 6.89 47.23
C VAL A 98 -4.13 8.39 47.55
N ARG A 99 -5.20 8.74 48.29
CA ARG A 99 -5.47 10.14 48.68
C ARG A 99 -4.41 10.64 49.66
N GLU A 100 -4.07 9.81 50.65
CA GLU A 100 -3.13 10.12 51.72
C GLU A 100 -1.69 9.67 51.41
N ASP A 101 -1.42 9.32 50.15
CA ASP A 101 -0.12 8.81 49.76
C ASP A 101 1.00 9.87 49.82
N VAL A 102 2.25 9.44 49.99
CA VAL A 102 3.44 10.28 50.14
C VAL A 102 3.75 11.04 48.87
N SER A 103 4.27 12.27 49.01
CA SER A 103 4.59 13.14 47.87
C SER A 103 5.59 12.50 46.91
N GLU A 104 6.59 11.79 47.40
CA GLU A 104 7.63 11.16 46.56
C GLU A 104 7.05 10.09 45.62
N ARG A 105 6.19 9.19 46.13
CA ARG A 105 5.49 8.18 45.33
C ARG A 105 4.54 8.81 44.33
N LYS A 106 3.78 9.82 44.74
CA LYS A 106 2.90 10.60 43.85
C LYS A 106 3.67 11.26 42.72
N ASP A 107 4.79 11.90 43.02
CA ASP A 107 5.62 12.60 42.05
C ASP A 107 6.29 11.63 41.07
N LEU A 108 6.74 10.45 41.54
CA LEU A 108 7.29 9.41 40.69
C LEU A 108 6.22 8.85 39.72
N ILE A 109 5.04 8.50 40.24
CA ILE A 109 3.96 7.91 39.44
C ILE A 109 3.38 8.92 38.44
N PHE A 110 2.91 10.08 38.92
CA PHE A 110 2.22 11.06 38.07
C PHE A 110 3.19 11.94 37.28
N GLY A 111 4.31 12.32 37.87
CA GLY A 111 5.29 13.20 37.23
C GLY A 111 6.14 12.47 36.17
N GLN A 112 6.47 11.20 36.40
CA GLN A 112 7.46 10.50 35.58
C GLN A 112 6.89 9.25 34.88
N ILE A 113 6.39 8.27 35.63
CA ILE A 113 5.98 6.96 35.09
C ILE A 113 4.81 7.12 34.11
N SER A 114 3.76 7.85 34.50
CA SER A 114 2.57 8.07 33.66
C SER A 114 2.94 8.66 32.30
N ASN A 115 3.77 9.72 32.30
CA ASN A 115 4.21 10.38 31.07
C ASN A 115 5.06 9.46 30.18
N ALA A 116 5.97 8.68 30.80
CA ALA A 116 6.82 7.75 30.07
C ALA A 116 6.02 6.58 29.45
N LEU A 117 5.01 6.07 30.15
CA LEU A 117 4.11 5.04 29.64
C LEU A 117 3.31 5.54 28.44
N VAL A 118 2.74 6.76 28.51
CA VAL A 118 2.00 7.36 27.38
C VAL A 118 2.89 7.51 26.14
N GLU A 119 4.12 7.97 26.32
CA GLU A 119 5.09 8.11 25.23
C GLU A 119 5.46 6.75 24.62
N TYR A 120 5.76 5.76 25.48
CA TYR A 120 6.09 4.41 25.05
C TYR A 120 4.94 3.74 24.30
N ASP A 121 3.73 3.78 24.84
CA ASP A 121 2.54 3.14 24.26
C ASP A 121 2.19 3.74 22.90
N ARG A 122 2.33 5.06 22.75
CA ARG A 122 2.14 5.73 21.47
C ARG A 122 3.13 5.23 20.43
N LEU A 123 4.43 5.24 20.76
CA LEU A 123 5.49 4.78 19.86
C LEU A 123 5.32 3.30 19.50
N LEU A 124 4.91 2.48 20.47
CA LEU A 124 4.67 1.05 20.26
C LEU A 124 3.50 0.83 19.30
N CYS A 125 2.37 1.49 19.52
CA CYS A 125 1.20 1.39 18.65
C CYS A 125 1.51 1.83 17.21
N GLU A 126 2.19 2.96 17.05
CA GLU A 126 2.62 3.47 15.74
C GLU A 126 3.56 2.47 15.06
N HIS A 127 4.56 1.93 15.77
CA HIS A 127 5.49 0.96 15.21
C HIS A 127 4.82 -0.38 14.84
N LEU A 128 3.92 -0.90 15.69
CA LEU A 128 3.17 -2.12 15.38
C LEU A 128 2.28 -1.94 14.16
N ARG A 129 1.64 -0.79 13.99
CA ARG A 129 0.86 -0.44 12.80
C ARG A 129 1.72 -0.39 11.54
N LEU A 130 2.94 0.16 11.63
CA LEU A 130 3.88 0.16 10.51
C LEU A 130 4.38 -1.25 10.20
N LYS A 131 4.59 -2.09 11.21
CA LYS A 131 5.11 -3.46 11.05
C LYS A 131 4.10 -4.40 10.38
N THR A 132 2.80 -4.18 10.58
CA THR A 132 1.74 -4.91 9.88
C THR A 132 1.55 -4.44 8.44
N SER A 133 2.17 -3.32 8.05
CA SER A 133 2.12 -2.83 6.67
C SER A 133 2.94 -3.74 5.75
N PRO A 134 2.45 -4.04 4.54
CA PRO A 134 3.14 -4.88 3.58
C PRO A 134 4.45 -4.23 3.14
N GLU A 135 5.42 -5.07 2.78
CA GLU A 135 6.65 -4.61 2.13
C GLU A 135 6.33 -4.02 0.74
N ALA A 136 7.06 -2.97 0.36
CA ALA A 136 6.94 -2.36 -0.94
C ALA A 136 7.26 -3.38 -2.06
N PRO A 137 6.44 -3.48 -3.10
CA PRO A 137 6.75 -4.35 -4.24
C PRO A 137 8.07 -3.98 -4.90
N LYS A 138 8.87 -4.99 -5.29
CA LYS A 138 10.12 -4.76 -6.07
C LYS A 138 9.87 -3.96 -7.37
N ALA A 139 8.68 -4.09 -7.94
CA ALA A 139 8.26 -3.33 -9.11
C ALA A 139 8.22 -1.82 -8.84
N THR A 140 7.66 -1.40 -7.70
CA THR A 140 7.62 0.00 -7.25
C THR A 140 9.03 0.58 -7.12
N VAL A 141 9.94 -0.15 -6.46
CA VAL A 141 11.36 0.25 -6.38
C VAL A 141 11.97 0.39 -7.78
N GLY A 142 11.67 -0.56 -8.68
CA GLY A 142 12.10 -0.49 -10.08
C GLY A 142 11.56 0.72 -10.84
N HIS A 143 10.32 1.16 -10.56
CA HIS A 143 9.75 2.38 -11.16
C HIS A 143 10.50 3.63 -10.68
N ILE A 144 10.78 3.72 -9.38
CA ILE A 144 11.52 4.84 -8.79
C ILE A 144 12.95 4.89 -9.34
N THR A 145 13.66 3.75 -9.34
CA THR A 145 15.02 3.65 -9.88
C THR A 145 15.07 4.03 -11.36
N ARG A 146 14.09 3.60 -12.16
CA ARG A 146 13.99 3.98 -13.57
C ARG A 146 13.71 5.48 -13.75
N TRP A 147 12.85 6.05 -12.90
CA TRP A 147 12.59 7.49 -12.93
C TRP A 147 13.85 8.30 -12.66
N LEU A 148 14.66 7.87 -11.69
CA LEU A 148 15.94 8.50 -11.33
C LEU A 148 16.97 8.38 -12.46
N SER A 149 17.13 7.19 -13.04
CA SER A 149 18.09 6.95 -14.11
C SER A 149 17.74 7.69 -15.41
N ASN A 150 16.44 7.78 -15.73
CA ASN A 150 15.97 8.48 -16.93
C ASN A 150 16.19 10.00 -16.88
N ARG A 151 16.49 10.56 -15.71
CA ARG A 151 16.67 12.01 -15.50
C ARG A 151 18.09 12.37 -15.03
N ASN A 152 19.06 11.50 -15.33
CA ASN A 152 20.45 11.71 -15.00
C ASN A 152 20.69 11.94 -13.48
N HIS A 153 19.97 11.20 -12.64
CA HIS A 153 20.07 11.25 -11.17
C HIS A 153 19.93 12.67 -10.59
N PRO A 154 18.72 13.25 -10.61
CA PRO A 154 18.48 14.62 -10.11
C PRO A 154 18.61 14.77 -8.59
N ILE A 155 18.68 13.67 -7.84
CA ILE A 155 18.75 13.61 -6.38
C ILE A 155 20.12 13.08 -5.96
N ASP A 156 20.60 13.50 -4.79
CA ASP A 156 21.87 13.03 -4.27
C ASP A 156 21.89 11.49 -4.09
N SER A 157 23.01 10.87 -4.46
CA SER A 157 23.20 9.43 -4.35
C SER A 157 22.98 8.88 -2.94
N LYS A 158 23.37 9.62 -1.89
CA LYS A 158 23.18 9.21 -0.48
C LYS A 158 21.72 9.21 -0.08
N GLU A 159 20.93 10.12 -0.66
CA GLU A 159 19.51 10.24 -0.38
C GLU A 159 18.67 9.24 -1.18
N THR A 160 19.27 8.52 -2.14
CA THR A 160 18.60 7.44 -2.91
C THR A 160 19.03 6.04 -2.49
N GLU A 161 20.04 5.92 -1.62
CA GLU A 161 20.55 4.65 -1.06
C GLU A 161 19.45 3.84 -0.33
N PHE A 162 18.45 4.55 0.21
CA PHE A 162 17.33 3.93 0.90
C PHE A 162 16.55 2.93 0.02
N LEU A 163 16.58 3.08 -1.31
CA LEU A 163 15.94 2.17 -2.26
C LEU A 163 16.55 0.76 -2.26
N GLY A 164 17.77 0.60 -1.74
CA GLY A 164 18.42 -0.69 -1.55
C GLY A 164 18.06 -1.39 -0.23
N CYS A 165 17.31 -0.73 0.66
CA CYS A 165 16.94 -1.29 1.94
C CYS A 165 15.74 -2.24 1.82
N SER A 166 15.67 -3.24 2.71
CA SER A 166 14.54 -4.19 2.77
C SER A 166 13.36 -3.71 3.62
N ASP A 167 13.49 -2.56 4.29
CA ASP A 167 12.45 -2.00 5.18
C ASP A 167 11.57 -0.97 4.47
N LEU A 168 11.33 -1.14 3.17
CA LEU A 168 10.50 -0.24 2.37
C LEU A 168 9.01 -0.58 2.51
N ILE A 169 8.20 0.45 2.72
CA ILE A 169 6.74 0.39 2.74
C ILE A 169 6.16 1.25 1.62
N SER A 170 4.98 0.86 1.12
CA SER A 170 4.23 1.59 0.11
C SER A 170 2.87 2.03 0.66
N ALA A 171 2.28 3.09 0.09
CA ALA A 171 1.05 3.70 0.58
C ALA A 171 -0.16 2.76 0.45
N SER A 172 -0.15 1.88 -0.54
CA SER A 172 -1.16 0.86 -0.73
C SER A 172 -0.50 -0.49 -0.95
N PRO A 173 -0.95 -1.55 -0.26
CA PRO A 173 -0.86 -2.88 -0.80
C PRO A 173 -1.61 -2.86 -2.13
N SER A 174 -0.88 -2.63 -3.22
CA SER A 174 -1.32 -3.01 -4.56
C SER A 174 -1.39 -4.54 -4.61
N GLN A 175 -2.28 -5.14 -3.80
CA GLN A 175 -2.72 -6.52 -3.86
C GLN A 175 -3.60 -6.68 -5.10
N LYS A 176 -3.09 -6.27 -6.26
CA LYS A 176 -3.59 -6.75 -7.55
C LYS A 176 -3.52 -8.28 -7.45
N ALA A 177 -4.67 -8.94 -7.40
CA ALA A 177 -4.75 -10.38 -7.23
C ALA A 177 -3.86 -11.09 -8.26
N PRO A 178 -3.24 -12.25 -7.95
CA PRO A 178 -2.28 -12.89 -8.86
C PRO A 178 -2.82 -13.07 -10.28
N LEU A 179 -4.10 -13.42 -10.41
CA LEU A 179 -4.79 -13.56 -11.69
C LEU A 179 -4.90 -12.23 -12.44
N ARG A 180 -5.17 -11.13 -11.75
CA ARG A 180 -5.20 -9.79 -12.35
C ARG A 180 -3.83 -9.39 -12.89
N ARG A 181 -2.77 -9.61 -12.10
CA ARG A 181 -1.39 -9.34 -12.55
C ARG A 181 -1.01 -10.20 -13.76
N TRP A 182 -1.40 -11.46 -13.76
CA TRP A 182 -1.16 -12.36 -14.89
C TRP A 182 -1.92 -11.92 -16.14
N VAL A 183 -3.20 -11.55 -16.03
CA VAL A 183 -4.00 -11.03 -17.15
C VAL A 183 -3.39 -9.75 -17.72
N GLU A 184 -2.95 -8.83 -16.84
CA GLU A 184 -2.27 -7.59 -17.25
C GLU A 184 -1.00 -7.91 -18.05
N GLN A 185 -0.15 -8.82 -17.57
CA GLN A 185 1.11 -9.17 -18.22
C GLN A 185 0.95 -10.01 -19.49
N ALA A 186 0.05 -10.98 -19.50
CA ALA A 186 -0.09 -11.97 -20.56
C ALA A 186 -0.99 -11.50 -21.71
N ILE A 187 -2.03 -10.71 -21.40
CA ILE A 187 -3.09 -10.37 -22.36
C ILE A 187 -3.10 -8.86 -22.64
N ILE A 188 -3.12 -8.03 -21.60
CA ILE A 188 -3.36 -6.59 -21.77
C ILE A 188 -2.13 -5.85 -22.28
N ILE A 189 -0.96 -6.04 -21.68
CA ILE A 189 0.27 -5.37 -22.13
C ILE A 189 0.62 -5.74 -23.59
N PRO A 190 0.56 -7.03 -24.00
CA PRO A 190 0.81 -7.40 -25.40
C PRO A 190 -0.24 -6.85 -26.36
N SER A 191 -1.54 -6.92 -26.03
CA SER A 191 -2.61 -6.41 -26.89
C SER A 191 -2.58 -4.88 -27.01
N ALA A 192 -2.33 -4.15 -25.92
CA ALA A 192 -2.15 -2.71 -25.94
C ALA A 192 -0.93 -2.31 -26.77
N ARG A 193 0.20 -3.04 -26.68
CA ARG A 193 1.37 -2.82 -27.54
C ARG A 193 1.07 -3.09 -29.02
N PHE A 194 0.21 -4.07 -29.32
CA PHE A 194 -0.16 -4.43 -30.68
C PHE A 194 -1.13 -3.40 -31.30
N LEU A 195 -2.15 -2.97 -30.55
CA LEU A 195 -3.12 -1.95 -30.95
C LEU A 195 -2.51 -0.54 -31.01
N ASN A 196 -1.64 -0.17 -30.06
CA ASN A 196 -0.95 1.12 -30.09
C ASN A 196 0.26 1.17 -31.03
N LYS A 197 0.61 0.09 -31.73
CA LYS A 197 1.64 0.11 -32.78
C LYS A 197 1.27 1.02 -33.96
N SER A 198 -0.03 1.35 -34.12
CA SER A 198 -0.54 2.23 -35.16
C SER A 198 -0.78 3.68 -34.73
N SER A 199 -0.64 4.02 -33.44
CA SER A 199 -0.83 5.40 -32.96
C SER A 199 0.51 6.00 -32.54
N LYS A 200 1.37 6.25 -33.53
CA LYS A 200 2.48 7.21 -33.39
C LYS A 200 1.91 8.62 -33.51
N ARG A 201 0.94 8.97 -32.65
CA ARG A 201 0.40 10.33 -32.57
C ARG A 201 1.43 11.15 -31.78
N ARG A 202 2.33 11.76 -32.54
CA ARG A 202 3.17 12.88 -32.12
C ARG A 202 2.22 13.98 -31.63
N SER A 203 1.94 14.03 -30.33
CA SER A 203 1.30 15.17 -29.69
C SER A 203 2.35 16.26 -29.54
N GLN A 204 2.55 16.98 -30.63
CA GLN A 204 3.13 18.31 -30.65
C GLN A 204 1.97 19.27 -30.32
N ASP A 205 2.20 20.18 -29.37
CA ASP A 205 1.27 21.15 -28.72
C ASP A 205 0.64 20.65 -27.42
N LEU A 206 0.71 21.33 -26.26
CA LEU A 206 1.29 22.63 -25.89
C LEU A 206 1.28 22.73 -24.35
N ALA A 207 2.36 22.33 -23.65
CA ALA A 207 2.71 22.80 -22.28
C ALA A 207 4.03 22.15 -21.81
N GLY A 208 5.06 22.96 -21.64
CA GLY A 208 6.41 22.57 -21.21
C GLY A 208 6.48 22.11 -19.75
N ARG A 209 6.02 20.89 -19.48
CA ARG A 209 6.44 20.07 -18.33
C ARG A 209 6.95 18.76 -18.90
N ILE A 210 8.25 18.73 -19.11
CA ILE A 210 8.98 17.65 -19.74
C ILE A 210 8.88 16.37 -18.89
N HIS A 211 8.54 15.29 -19.57
CA HIS A 211 8.41 13.90 -19.13
C HIS A 211 7.34 13.64 -18.07
N THR A 212 6.09 13.63 -18.54
CA THR A 212 5.14 12.62 -18.08
C THR A 212 5.80 11.25 -18.20
N THR A 213 6.28 10.68 -17.09
CA THR A 213 5.96 9.27 -16.85
C THR A 213 4.47 9.24 -17.06
N THR A 214 4.04 8.59 -18.13
CA THR A 214 2.65 8.50 -18.51
C THR A 214 1.88 8.16 -17.24
N LEU A 215 1.20 9.16 -16.70
CA LEU A 215 -0.06 9.00 -15.98
C LEU A 215 -0.97 8.37 -17.02
N VAL A 216 -0.71 7.10 -17.35
CA VAL A 216 -1.74 6.27 -17.91
C VAL A 216 -2.68 6.21 -16.75
N ASP A 217 -3.82 6.89 -16.88
CA ASP A 217 -4.93 6.62 -15.98
C ASP A 217 -5.03 5.09 -15.92
N ASP A 218 -4.79 4.54 -14.74
CA ASP A 218 -4.95 3.10 -14.52
C ASP A 218 -6.43 2.74 -14.66
N ALA A 219 -7.36 3.71 -14.69
CA ALA A 219 -8.79 3.52 -14.88
C ALA A 219 -9.14 2.68 -16.14
N PRO A 220 -8.76 3.04 -17.38
CA PRO A 220 -9.00 2.21 -18.56
C PRO A 220 -8.35 0.82 -18.49
N LEU A 221 -7.15 0.71 -17.91
CA LEU A 221 -6.46 -0.58 -17.73
C LEU A 221 -7.19 -1.47 -16.72
N ASN A 222 -7.66 -0.88 -15.61
CA ASN A 222 -8.41 -1.54 -14.55
C ASN A 222 -9.78 -1.97 -15.04
N VAL A 223 -10.46 -1.15 -15.84
CA VAL A 223 -11.71 -1.49 -16.50
C VAL A 223 -11.47 -2.67 -17.45
N LEU A 224 -10.45 -2.62 -18.30
CA LEU A 224 -10.15 -3.70 -19.25
C LEU A 224 -9.78 -5.01 -18.55
N ALA A 225 -8.98 -4.97 -17.49
CA ALA A 225 -8.66 -6.13 -16.68
C ALA A 225 -9.91 -6.73 -16.04
N SER A 226 -10.76 -5.90 -15.44
CA SER A 226 -12.02 -6.34 -14.83
C SER A 226 -12.97 -6.93 -15.87
N THR A 227 -13.08 -6.32 -17.04
CA THR A 227 -13.88 -6.85 -18.17
C THR A 227 -13.34 -8.20 -18.65
N THR A 228 -12.03 -8.34 -18.78
CA THR A 228 -11.40 -9.59 -19.24
C THR A 228 -11.65 -10.73 -18.25
N ILE A 229 -11.47 -10.46 -16.95
CA ILE A 229 -11.75 -11.43 -15.88
C ILE A 229 -13.23 -11.81 -15.86
N PHE A 230 -14.12 -10.83 -16.00
CA PHE A 230 -15.57 -11.06 -16.06
C PHE A 230 -15.97 -11.95 -17.25
N VAL A 231 -15.44 -11.67 -18.46
CA VAL A 231 -15.70 -12.48 -19.65
C VAL A 231 -15.16 -13.89 -19.48
N ALA A 232 -13.95 -14.05 -18.94
CA ALA A 232 -13.38 -15.38 -18.67
C ALA A 232 -14.23 -16.17 -17.67
N ALA A 233 -14.70 -15.53 -16.59
CA ALA A 233 -15.60 -16.15 -15.62
C ALA A 233 -16.95 -16.55 -16.25
N MET A 234 -17.50 -15.70 -17.12
CA MET A 234 -18.73 -15.99 -17.84
C MET A 234 -18.58 -17.20 -18.77
N VAL A 235 -17.48 -17.27 -19.53
CA VAL A 235 -17.16 -18.43 -20.37
C VAL A 235 -17.02 -19.69 -19.52
N MET A 236 -16.35 -19.60 -18.38
CA MET A 236 -16.18 -20.73 -17.45
C MET A 236 -17.52 -21.24 -16.90
N LEU A 237 -18.48 -20.35 -16.63
CA LEU A 237 -19.82 -20.73 -16.16
C LEU A 237 -20.69 -21.34 -17.28
N ILE A 238 -20.66 -20.77 -18.48
CA ILE A 238 -21.58 -21.13 -19.57
C ILE A 238 -21.06 -22.30 -20.42
N ALA A 239 -19.76 -22.38 -20.70
CA ALA A 239 -19.17 -23.40 -21.57
C ALA A 239 -19.52 -24.84 -21.17
N PRO A 240 -19.43 -25.26 -19.88
CA PRO A 240 -19.76 -26.62 -19.52
C PRO A 240 -21.23 -26.96 -19.76
N LEU A 241 -22.16 -26.01 -19.67
CA LEU A 241 -23.58 -26.26 -19.96
C LEU A 241 -23.80 -26.67 -21.43
N TRP A 242 -23.15 -25.96 -22.35
CA TRP A 242 -23.22 -26.28 -23.78
C TRP A 242 -22.50 -27.58 -24.14
N ILE A 243 -21.39 -27.88 -23.48
CA ILE A 243 -20.66 -29.13 -23.67
C ILE A 243 -21.50 -30.30 -23.14
N LEU A 244 -22.11 -30.17 -21.94
CA LEU A 244 -22.96 -31.20 -21.35
C LEU A 244 -24.18 -31.52 -22.20
N ALA A 245 -24.76 -30.52 -22.87
CA ALA A 245 -25.90 -30.69 -23.77
C ALA A 245 -25.58 -31.56 -25.00
N LYS A 246 -24.30 -31.65 -25.40
CA LYS A 246 -23.86 -32.44 -26.56
C LYS A 246 -23.41 -33.85 -26.21
N VAL A 247 -23.24 -34.17 -24.92
CA VAL A 247 -22.74 -35.47 -24.47
C VAL A 247 -23.92 -36.35 -24.05
N GLY A 248 -24.02 -37.54 -24.65
CA GLY A 248 -25.11 -38.49 -24.36
C GLY A 248 -24.86 -39.40 -23.14
N SER A 249 -23.60 -39.71 -22.83
CA SER A 249 -23.23 -40.68 -21.79
C SER A 249 -23.18 -40.06 -20.39
N LEU A 250 -23.74 -40.74 -19.39
CA LEU A 250 -23.74 -40.28 -17.99
C LEU A 250 -22.32 -40.15 -17.43
N ASP A 251 -21.47 -41.14 -17.68
CA ASP A 251 -20.07 -41.16 -17.23
C ASP A 251 -19.27 -39.99 -17.83
N GLY A 252 -19.54 -39.65 -19.10
CA GLY A 252 -18.92 -38.51 -19.78
C GLY A 252 -19.35 -37.19 -19.16
N LYS A 253 -20.65 -37.04 -18.83
CA LYS A 253 -21.15 -35.83 -18.16
C LYS A 253 -20.54 -35.66 -16.77
N LEU A 254 -20.42 -36.72 -15.99
CA LEU A 254 -19.79 -36.67 -14.65
C LEU A 254 -18.30 -36.30 -14.73
N GLY A 255 -17.58 -36.86 -15.71
CA GLY A 255 -16.18 -36.50 -15.99
C GLY A 255 -16.00 -35.02 -16.35
N ILE A 256 -16.91 -34.46 -17.15
CA ILE A 256 -16.87 -33.03 -17.52
C ILE A 256 -17.13 -32.14 -16.32
N ILE A 257 -18.16 -32.44 -15.51
CA ILE A 257 -18.49 -31.65 -14.31
C ILE A 257 -17.30 -31.62 -13.34
N THR A 258 -16.70 -32.78 -13.07
CA THR A 258 -15.54 -32.86 -12.16
C THR A 258 -14.32 -32.11 -12.70
N ALA A 259 -14.04 -32.19 -14.01
CA ALA A 259 -12.96 -31.44 -14.63
C ALA A 259 -13.14 -29.92 -14.53
N PHE A 260 -14.34 -29.41 -14.85
CA PHE A 260 -14.64 -27.97 -14.76
C PHE A 260 -14.67 -27.49 -13.31
N LEU A 261 -15.13 -28.31 -12.35
CA LEU A 261 -15.06 -27.99 -10.92
C LEU A 261 -13.62 -27.90 -10.41
N MET A 262 -12.76 -28.85 -10.78
CA MET A 262 -11.34 -28.79 -10.42
C MET A 262 -10.65 -27.58 -11.03
N LEU A 263 -10.93 -27.27 -12.30
CA LEU A 263 -10.39 -26.09 -12.97
C LEU A 263 -10.87 -24.80 -12.29
N PHE A 264 -12.15 -24.69 -11.96
CA PHE A 264 -12.72 -23.53 -11.27
C PHE A 264 -12.10 -23.34 -9.89
N LEU A 265 -12.01 -24.41 -9.11
CA LEU A 265 -11.39 -24.40 -7.78
C LEU A 265 -9.90 -24.02 -7.88
N GLY A 266 -9.18 -24.56 -8.86
CA GLY A 266 -7.78 -24.22 -9.11
C GLY A 266 -7.58 -22.74 -9.47
N ILE A 267 -8.43 -22.19 -10.33
CA ILE A 267 -8.39 -20.78 -10.71
C ILE A 267 -8.71 -19.87 -9.53
N LEU A 268 -9.72 -20.20 -8.71
CA LEU A 268 -10.04 -19.42 -7.51
C LEU A 268 -8.91 -19.50 -6.48
N ASN A 269 -8.39 -20.68 -6.20
CA ASN A 269 -7.33 -20.88 -5.21
C ASN A 269 -6.03 -20.16 -5.59
N TRP A 270 -5.71 -20.10 -6.89
CA TRP A 270 -4.54 -19.37 -7.36
C TRP A 270 -4.81 -17.87 -7.56
N GLY A 271 -6.02 -17.52 -8.00
CA GLY A 271 -6.32 -16.25 -8.63
C GLY A 271 -6.97 -15.21 -7.74
N THR A 272 -7.62 -15.60 -6.64
CA THR A 272 -8.34 -14.67 -5.78
C THR A 272 -7.75 -14.60 -4.37
N VAL A 273 -7.70 -13.39 -3.80
CA VAL A 273 -7.40 -13.18 -2.39
C VAL A 273 -8.71 -13.28 -1.62
N SER A 274 -9.29 -14.48 -1.62
CA SER A 274 -10.56 -14.78 -0.95
C SER A 274 -10.34 -15.69 0.24
N ARG A 275 -11.19 -15.56 1.26
CA ARG A 275 -11.10 -16.43 2.43
C ARG A 275 -11.44 -17.87 2.01
N PRO A 276 -10.85 -18.92 2.64
CA PRO A 276 -11.10 -20.31 2.23
C PRO A 276 -12.59 -20.69 2.17
N PHE A 277 -13.41 -20.15 3.08
CA PHE A 277 -14.84 -20.42 3.10
C PHE A 277 -15.59 -19.80 1.90
N GLU A 278 -15.13 -18.68 1.36
CA GLU A 278 -15.74 -18.02 0.20
C GLU A 278 -15.50 -18.85 -1.06
N ILE A 279 -14.29 -19.43 -1.18
CA ILE A 279 -13.92 -20.32 -2.29
C ILE A 279 -14.80 -21.58 -2.25
N LEU A 280 -14.97 -22.18 -1.07
CA LEU A 280 -15.83 -23.36 -0.90
C LEU A 280 -17.30 -23.06 -1.21
N ALA A 281 -17.82 -21.93 -0.73
CA ALA A 281 -19.20 -21.52 -1.01
C ALA A 281 -19.45 -21.28 -2.51
N ALA A 282 -18.53 -20.58 -3.19
CA ALA A 282 -18.61 -20.35 -4.64
C ALA A 282 -18.55 -21.68 -5.42
N THR A 283 -17.66 -22.59 -5.01
CA THR A 283 -17.51 -23.91 -5.63
C THR A 283 -18.75 -24.78 -5.42
N ALA A 284 -19.35 -24.75 -4.21
CA ALA A 284 -20.59 -25.46 -3.93
C ALA A 284 -21.76 -24.92 -4.76
N GLY A 285 -21.90 -23.60 -4.88
CA GLY A 285 -22.91 -22.96 -5.73
C GLY A 285 -22.76 -23.34 -7.19
N TYR A 286 -21.53 -23.29 -7.73
CA TYR A 286 -21.25 -23.69 -9.11
C TYR A 286 -21.52 -25.20 -9.35
N SER A 287 -21.12 -26.05 -8.41
CA SER A 287 -21.40 -27.49 -8.45
C SER A 287 -22.91 -27.76 -8.50
N ALA A 288 -23.70 -27.07 -7.67
CA ALA A 288 -25.15 -27.23 -7.65
C ALA A 288 -25.78 -26.91 -9.03
N VAL A 289 -25.35 -25.82 -9.69
CA VAL A 289 -25.84 -25.44 -11.02
C VAL A 289 -25.56 -26.54 -12.05
N LEU A 290 -24.34 -27.09 -12.06
CA LEU A 290 -23.97 -28.16 -12.99
C LEU A 290 -24.73 -29.47 -12.72
N VAL A 291 -24.93 -29.84 -11.45
CA VAL A 291 -25.65 -31.05 -11.06
C VAL A 291 -27.15 -30.95 -11.37
N VAL A 292 -27.77 -29.78 -11.16
CA VAL A 292 -29.18 -29.56 -11.57
C VAL A 292 -29.32 -29.71 -13.08
N PHE A 293 -28.37 -29.17 -13.86
CA PHE A 293 -28.39 -29.32 -15.32
C PHE A 293 -28.16 -30.77 -15.78
N LEU A 294 -27.39 -31.55 -15.02
CA LEU A 294 -27.24 -32.99 -15.25
C LEU A 294 -28.60 -33.70 -15.12
N GLN A 295 -29.37 -33.39 -14.08
CA GLN A 295 -30.69 -33.99 -13.81
C GLN A 295 -31.71 -33.66 -14.90
N LEU A 296 -31.67 -32.45 -15.47
CA LEU A 296 -32.56 -32.06 -16.57
C LEU A 296 -32.26 -32.78 -17.89
N ASN A 297 -31.03 -33.28 -18.07
CA ASN A 297 -30.57 -33.93 -19.31
C ASN A 297 -30.48 -35.45 -19.19
N THR A 298 -30.97 -36.05 -18.11
CA THR A 298 -31.13 -37.51 -18.00
C THR A 298 -32.58 -37.88 -18.32
N PRO A 299 -32.85 -38.64 -19.40
CA PRO A 299 -34.20 -39.11 -19.68
C PRO A 299 -34.67 -40.01 -18.52
N PRO A 300 -35.97 -40.00 -18.17
CA PRO A 300 -36.50 -40.90 -17.16
C PRO A 300 -36.24 -42.34 -17.61
N THR A 301 -35.57 -43.12 -16.77
CA THR A 301 -35.51 -44.57 -16.96
C THR A 301 -36.92 -45.14 -16.84
N PRO A 302 -37.36 -45.99 -17.79
CA PRO A 302 -38.69 -46.60 -17.77
C PRO A 302 -38.88 -47.53 -16.56
#